data_AF-A0A2W6C6F7-F1
#
_entry.id   AF-A0A2W6C6F7-F1
#
_cell.length_a   1.000
_cell.length_b   1.000
_cell.length_c   1.000
_cell.angle_alpha   90.00
_cell.angle_beta   90.00
_cell.angle_gamma   90.00
#
_symmetry.space_group_name_H-M   'P 1'
#
loop_
_entity.id
_entity.type
_entity.pdbx_description
1 polymer ?
#
loop_
_entity_poly.entity_id
_entity_poly.type
_entity_poly.pdbx_seq_one_letter_code
_entity_poly.pdbx_strand_id
1 'polypeptide(L)'
;MGTALAVVVAVIIGLLIGGIAAYFYVRGGAPESPAVPTVDVDRMVAEAQAQQKEIILEAKEEAHGIRTAAEQDARERRTEVQRMERRITQKEENLDRRGEGLDKRERQITTREEEIETHRGKIDELIAQQQVELARVSGLTRDEATAMLMASIEVEVREQANRMVRQIESQAKEEADDRARRIIVTAIQRWASDQVSESSVSVVPLPSEDMKGRIIGREG
;
A
#
# COMPACT_ATOMS: atom_id res chain seq x y z
N MET A 1 -47.09 124.93 4.80
CA MET A 1 -47.92 123.90 5.47
C MET A 1 -48.27 122.70 4.58
N GLY A 2 -48.23 122.79 3.23
CA GLY A 2 -48.58 121.65 2.35
C GLY A 2 -47.54 120.54 2.23
N THR A 3 -46.24 120.84 2.37
CA THR A 3 -45.16 119.86 2.20
C THR A 3 -45.04 118.88 3.39
N ALA A 4 -45.33 119.34 4.61
CA ALA A 4 -45.30 118.48 5.81
C ALA A 4 -46.41 117.43 5.82
N LEU A 5 -47.61 117.78 5.33
CA LEU A 5 -48.74 116.85 5.22
C LEU A 5 -48.46 115.73 4.20
N ALA A 6 -47.85 116.09 3.05
CA ALA A 6 -47.49 115.12 2.01
C ALA A 6 -46.48 114.07 2.49
N VAL A 7 -45.50 114.47 3.32
CA VAL A 7 -44.50 113.55 3.89
C VAL A 7 -45.17 112.56 4.87
N VAL A 8 -46.09 113.03 5.71
CA VAL A 8 -46.82 112.16 6.66
C VAL A 8 -47.69 111.14 5.92
N VAL A 9 -48.39 111.56 4.86
CA VAL A 9 -49.19 110.63 4.04
C VAL A 9 -48.30 109.60 3.32
N ALA A 10 -47.15 110.00 2.79
CA ALA A 10 -46.22 109.07 2.14
C ALA A 10 -45.66 108.02 3.11
N VAL A 11 -45.36 108.40 4.36
CA VAL A 11 -44.88 107.47 5.40
C VAL A 11 -45.96 106.47 5.80
N ILE A 12 -47.22 106.91 5.92
CA ILE A 12 -48.36 106.03 6.27
C ILE A 12 -48.61 105.01 5.14
N ILE A 13 -48.57 105.46 3.88
CA ILE A 13 -48.73 104.57 2.73
C ILE A 13 -47.55 103.58 2.65
N GLY A 14 -46.32 104.04 2.90
CA GLY A 14 -45.14 103.17 2.96
C GLY A 14 -45.25 102.09 4.05
N LEU A 15 -45.74 102.45 5.23
CA LEU A 15 -45.98 101.50 6.33
C LEU A 15 -47.11 100.51 6.03
N LEU A 16 -48.18 100.96 5.36
CA LEU A 16 -49.28 100.08 4.94
C LEU A 16 -48.83 99.07 3.88
N ILE A 17 -48.14 99.54 2.84
CA ILE A 17 -47.63 98.67 1.78
C ILE A 17 -46.56 97.72 2.34
N GLY A 18 -45.66 98.22 3.19
CA GLY A 18 -44.65 97.41 3.87
C GLY A 18 -45.26 96.35 4.80
N GLY A 19 -46.31 96.70 5.54
CA GLY A 19 -47.05 95.78 6.40
C GLY A 19 -47.79 94.69 5.62
N ILE A 20 -48.42 95.05 4.50
CA ILE A 20 -49.11 94.09 3.62
C ILE A 20 -48.10 93.16 2.94
N ALA A 21 -46.98 93.70 2.44
CA ALA A 21 -45.92 92.89 1.83
C ALA A 21 -45.27 91.93 2.84
N ALA A 22 -45.01 92.39 4.07
CA ALA A 22 -44.50 91.53 5.14
C ALA A 22 -45.52 90.45 5.55
N TYR A 23 -46.81 90.80 5.62
CA TYR A 23 -47.87 89.85 5.91
C TYR A 23 -47.99 88.78 4.83
N PHE A 24 -47.93 89.15 3.54
CA PHE A 24 -47.94 88.18 2.44
C PHE A 24 -46.66 87.37 2.33
N TYR A 25 -45.49 87.93 2.66
CA TYR A 25 -44.23 87.18 2.67
C TYR A 25 -44.19 86.14 3.80
N VAL A 26 -44.67 86.51 4.99
CA VAL A 26 -44.76 85.58 6.13
C VAL A 26 -45.86 84.53 5.92
N ARG A 27 -46.96 84.88 5.25
CA ARG A 27 -48.09 83.97 5.04
C ARG A 27 -48.00 83.13 3.76
N GLY A 28 -47.28 83.60 2.73
CA GLY A 28 -47.07 82.91 1.45
C GLY A 28 -45.72 82.20 1.35
N GLY A 29 -44.82 82.37 2.33
CA GLY A 29 -43.45 81.87 2.32
C GLY A 29 -43.16 80.75 3.31
N ALA A 30 -44.16 80.02 3.80
CA ALA A 30 -43.90 78.72 4.42
C ALA A 30 -43.80 77.70 3.28
N PRO A 31 -42.60 77.30 2.81
CA PRO A 31 -42.50 76.06 2.07
C PRO A 31 -43.12 75.00 2.99
N GLU A 32 -44.11 74.27 2.49
CA GLU A 32 -44.51 73.01 3.11
C GLU A 32 -43.19 72.27 3.38
N SER A 33 -42.85 72.11 4.67
CA SER A 33 -41.72 71.25 5.02
C SER A 33 -41.98 69.93 4.30
N PRO A 34 -41.03 69.43 3.48
CA PRO A 34 -41.21 68.11 2.91
C PRO A 34 -41.48 67.22 4.10
N ALA A 35 -42.66 66.58 4.12
CA ALA A 35 -43.07 65.72 5.21
C ALA A 35 -41.85 64.85 5.53
N VAL A 36 -41.25 65.08 6.69
CA VAL A 36 -40.16 64.22 7.18
C VAL A 36 -40.78 62.84 7.09
N PRO A 37 -40.26 61.90 6.28
CA PRO A 37 -40.84 60.58 6.23
C PRO A 37 -40.79 60.11 7.67
N THR A 38 -41.96 60.00 8.31
CA THR A 38 -42.08 59.47 9.65
C THR A 38 -41.62 58.04 9.49
N VAL A 39 -40.33 57.84 9.72
CA VAL A 39 -39.71 56.53 9.73
C VAL A 39 -40.53 55.76 10.74
N ASP A 40 -41.30 54.81 10.21
CA ASP A 40 -42.30 54.06 10.96
C ASP A 40 -41.49 53.15 11.89
N VAL A 41 -41.23 53.64 13.10
CA VAL A 41 -40.36 52.99 14.10
C VAL A 41 -40.83 51.56 14.33
N ASP A 42 -42.14 51.34 14.23
CA ASP A 42 -42.76 50.01 14.32
C ASP A 42 -42.34 49.08 13.18
N ARG A 43 -42.16 49.60 11.95
CA ARG A 43 -41.63 48.81 10.82
C ARG A 43 -40.15 48.49 11.01
N MET A 44 -39.34 49.44 11.46
CA MET A 44 -37.92 49.17 11.75
C MET A 44 -37.75 48.13 12.87
N VAL A 45 -38.57 48.20 13.91
CA VAL A 45 -38.58 47.21 14.99
C VAL A 45 -39.03 45.85 14.47
N ALA A 46 -40.07 45.79 13.63
CA ALA A 46 -40.53 44.55 13.02
C ALA A 46 -39.47 43.92 12.09
N GLU A 47 -38.80 44.72 11.26
CA GLU A 47 -37.70 44.28 10.39
C GLU A 47 -36.50 43.79 11.20
N ALA A 48 -36.10 44.51 12.25
CA ALA A 48 -35.01 44.10 13.13
C ALA A 48 -35.34 42.79 13.88
N GLN A 49 -36.60 42.63 14.32
CA GLN A 49 -37.06 41.37 14.93
C GLN A 49 -37.10 40.22 13.93
N ALA A 50 -37.47 40.48 12.67
CA ALA A 50 -37.43 39.48 11.61
C ALA A 50 -35.99 39.04 11.31
N GLN A 51 -35.07 39.99 11.12
CA GLN A 51 -33.64 39.71 10.93
C GLN A 51 -33.03 38.98 12.12
N GLN A 52 -33.36 39.37 13.36
CA GLN A 52 -32.89 38.66 14.54
C GLN A 52 -33.36 37.20 14.55
N LYS A 53 -34.63 36.95 14.20
CA LYS A 53 -35.16 35.58 14.11
C LYS A 53 -34.48 34.78 13.00
N GLU A 54 -34.22 35.40 11.85
CA GLU A 54 -33.51 34.79 10.71
C GLU A 54 -32.09 34.40 11.11
N ILE A 55 -31.31 35.32 11.69
CA ILE A 55 -29.95 35.04 12.17
C ILE A 55 -29.95 33.92 13.22
N ILE A 56 -30.91 33.92 14.16
CA ILE A 56 -31.03 32.86 15.15
C ILE A 56 -31.39 31.51 14.49
N LEU A 57 -32.22 31.53 13.45
CA LEU A 57 -32.61 30.32 12.73
C LEU A 57 -31.42 29.76 11.95
N GLU A 58 -30.70 30.59 11.20
CA GLU A 58 -29.48 30.22 10.48
C GLU A 58 -28.43 29.66 11.43
N ALA A 59 -28.18 30.34 12.56
CA ALA A 59 -27.23 29.86 13.58
C ALA A 59 -27.67 28.51 14.18
N LYS A 60 -28.97 28.27 14.34
CA LYS A 60 -29.49 26.97 14.80
C LYS A 60 -29.33 25.89 13.74
N GLU A 61 -29.58 26.20 12.47
CA GLU A 61 -29.39 25.27 11.36
C GLU A 61 -27.92 24.89 11.20
N GLU A 62 -27.01 25.87 11.26
CA GLU A 62 -25.56 25.63 11.21
C GLU A 62 -25.11 24.80 12.42
N ALA A 63 -25.54 25.15 13.64
CA ALA A 63 -25.24 24.38 14.84
C ALA A 63 -25.76 22.93 14.74
N HIS A 64 -26.96 22.74 14.18
CA HIS A 64 -27.51 21.41 13.93
C HIS A 64 -26.71 20.64 12.88
N GLY A 65 -26.27 21.31 11.81
CA GLY A 65 -25.42 20.74 10.77
C GLY A 65 -24.07 20.28 11.32
N ILE A 66 -23.39 21.15 12.07
CA ILE A 66 -22.11 20.85 12.74
C ILE A 66 -22.28 19.65 13.68
N ARG A 67 -23.34 19.66 14.50
CA ARG A 67 -23.63 18.56 15.42
C ARG A 67 -23.85 17.24 14.68
N THR A 68 -24.62 17.25 13.60
CA THR A 68 -24.91 16.05 12.81
C THR A 68 -23.65 15.49 12.15
N ALA A 69 -22.81 16.36 11.58
CA ALA A 69 -21.53 15.97 11.00
C ALA A 69 -20.58 15.38 12.06
N ALA A 70 -20.51 15.99 13.25
CA ALA A 70 -19.72 15.49 14.36
C ALA A 70 -20.22 14.13 14.88
N GLU A 71 -21.54 13.94 15.00
CA GLU A 71 -22.14 12.67 15.38
C GLU A 71 -21.85 11.57 14.35
N GLN A 72 -21.87 11.90 13.05
CA GLN A 72 -21.52 10.98 11.98
C GLN A 72 -20.03 10.58 12.02
N ASP A 73 -19.11 11.54 12.08
CA ASP A 73 -17.66 11.27 12.18
C ASP A 73 -17.35 10.41 13.44
N ALA A 74 -17.95 10.76 14.58
CA ALA A 74 -17.81 9.97 15.81
C ALA A 74 -18.30 8.51 15.64
N ARG A 75 -19.40 8.30 14.91
CA ARG A 75 -19.94 6.97 14.62
C ARG A 75 -19.05 6.18 13.67
N GLU A 76 -18.50 6.83 12.64
CA GLU A 76 -17.57 6.22 11.69
C GLU A 76 -16.28 5.79 12.41
N ARG A 77 -15.66 6.70 13.16
CA ARG A 77 -14.48 6.39 13.99
C ARG A 77 -14.75 5.27 14.99
N ARG A 78 -15.90 5.28 15.67
CA ARG A 78 -16.27 4.20 16.60
C ARG A 78 -16.36 2.85 15.90
N THR A 79 -16.90 2.82 14.68
CA THR A 79 -17.00 1.60 13.87
C THR A 79 -15.63 1.11 13.43
N GLU A 80 -14.73 2.03 13.04
CA GLU A 80 -13.36 1.71 12.67
C GLU A 80 -12.57 1.13 13.85
N VAL A 81 -12.65 1.77 15.02
CA VAL A 81 -12.04 1.28 16.27
C VAL A 81 -12.53 -0.13 16.59
N GLN A 82 -13.84 -0.38 16.55
CA GLN A 82 -14.39 -1.73 16.80
C GLN A 82 -13.90 -2.78 15.78
N ARG A 83 -13.70 -2.39 14.51
CA ARG A 83 -13.12 -3.30 13.51
C ARG A 83 -11.66 -3.60 13.80
N MET A 84 -10.89 -2.60 14.21
CA MET A 84 -9.49 -2.78 14.60
C MET A 84 -9.37 -3.65 15.86
N GLU A 85 -10.18 -3.40 16.88
CA GLU A 85 -10.23 -4.21 18.11
C GLU A 85 -10.50 -5.68 17.78
N ARG A 86 -11.54 -5.99 17.00
CA ARG A 86 -11.83 -7.38 16.59
C ARG A 86 -10.65 -8.02 15.85
N ARG A 87 -9.97 -7.27 14.98
CA ARG A 87 -8.80 -7.77 14.26
C ARG A 87 -7.62 -8.02 15.19
N ILE A 88 -7.44 -7.20 16.22
CA ILE A 88 -6.39 -7.37 17.24
C ILE A 88 -6.70 -8.60 18.08
N THR A 89 -7.92 -8.73 18.62
CA THR A 89 -8.32 -9.92 19.39
C THR A 89 -8.16 -11.21 18.59
N GLN A 90 -8.54 -11.22 17.31
CA GLN A 90 -8.34 -12.38 16.44
C GLN A 90 -6.85 -12.71 16.25
N LYS A 91 -5.97 -11.70 16.20
CA LYS A 91 -4.51 -11.92 16.12
C LYS A 91 -3.96 -12.45 17.43
N GLU A 92 -4.39 -11.91 18.57
CA GLU A 92 -4.01 -12.37 19.91
C GLU A 92 -4.36 -13.84 20.09
N GLU A 93 -5.62 -14.23 19.82
CA GLU A 93 -6.03 -15.64 19.89
C GLU A 93 -5.19 -16.56 18.99
N ASN A 94 -4.82 -16.10 17.80
CA ASN A 94 -3.99 -16.88 16.89
C ASN A 94 -2.54 -16.98 17.36
N LEU A 95 -2.01 -15.94 18.02
CA LEU A 95 -0.68 -15.96 18.63
C LEU A 95 -0.68 -16.89 19.84
N ASP A 96 -1.71 -16.85 20.69
CA ASP A 96 -1.84 -17.73 21.84
C ASP A 96 -1.88 -19.21 21.43
N ARG A 97 -2.72 -19.56 20.43
CA ARG A 97 -2.75 -20.93 19.87
C ARG A 97 -1.41 -21.37 19.30
N ARG A 98 -0.66 -20.44 18.67
CA ARG A 98 0.69 -20.73 18.17
C ARG A 98 1.68 -20.92 19.32
N GLY A 99 1.58 -20.12 20.38
CA GLY A 99 2.36 -20.25 21.61
C GLY A 99 2.16 -21.63 22.25
N GLU A 100 0.91 -22.02 22.50
CA GLU A 100 0.58 -23.36 23.03
C GLU A 100 1.12 -24.50 22.14
N GLY A 101 1.05 -24.32 20.81
CA GLY A 101 1.59 -25.26 19.85
C GLY A 101 3.12 -25.37 19.89
N LEU A 102 3.82 -24.26 20.12
CA LEU A 102 5.27 -24.22 20.29
C LEU A 102 5.69 -24.85 21.62
N ASP A 103 5.05 -24.48 22.73
CA ASP A 103 5.32 -25.05 24.06
C ASP A 103 5.16 -26.58 24.07
N LYS A 104 4.11 -27.09 23.40
CA LYS A 104 3.90 -28.53 23.26
C LYS A 104 5.05 -29.19 22.48
N ARG A 105 5.52 -28.56 21.40
CA ARG A 105 6.64 -29.09 20.60
C ARG A 105 7.95 -29.04 21.37
N GLU A 106 8.19 -27.97 22.11
CA GLU A 106 9.37 -27.82 22.96
C GLU A 106 9.42 -28.95 23.99
N ARG A 107 8.32 -29.18 24.74
CA ARG A 107 8.24 -30.30 25.69
C ARG A 107 8.48 -31.66 25.02
N GLN A 108 7.92 -31.88 23.83
CA GLN A 108 8.15 -33.12 23.08
C GLN A 108 9.61 -33.29 22.64
N ILE A 109 10.29 -32.19 22.27
CA ILE A 109 11.70 -32.21 21.92
C ILE A 109 12.53 -32.53 23.16
N THR A 110 12.30 -31.83 24.27
CA THR A 110 13.01 -32.06 25.54
C THR A 110 12.88 -33.50 26.01
N THR A 111 11.65 -34.07 26.00
CA THR A 111 11.46 -35.48 26.37
C THR A 111 12.23 -36.43 25.44
N ARG A 112 12.23 -36.16 24.12
CA ARG A 112 12.99 -36.98 23.18
C ARG A 112 14.51 -36.85 23.38
N GLU A 113 14.99 -35.68 23.72
CA GLU A 113 16.41 -35.47 24.03
C GLU A 113 16.83 -36.26 25.28
N GLU A 114 16.01 -36.25 26.33
CA GLU A 114 16.22 -37.05 27.54
C GLU A 114 16.18 -38.57 27.24
N GLU A 115 15.23 -39.02 26.42
CA GLU A 115 15.15 -40.41 25.97
C GLU A 115 16.40 -40.81 25.18
N ILE A 116 16.84 -39.98 24.23
CA ILE A 116 18.05 -40.20 23.43
C ILE A 116 19.27 -40.30 24.33
N GLU A 117 19.42 -39.40 25.29
CA GLU A 117 20.57 -39.41 26.20
C GLU A 117 20.56 -40.66 27.10
N THR A 118 19.39 -41.06 27.58
CA THR A 118 19.22 -42.31 28.33
C THR A 118 19.59 -43.53 27.48
N HIS A 119 19.19 -43.56 26.21
CA HIS A 119 19.52 -44.64 25.29
C HIS A 119 21.00 -44.68 24.95
N ARG A 120 21.66 -43.53 24.77
CA ARG A 120 23.11 -43.44 24.57
C ARG A 120 23.86 -44.02 25.76
N GLY A 121 23.50 -43.62 26.98
CA GLY A 121 24.13 -44.18 28.19
C GLY A 121 23.98 -45.70 28.29
N LYS A 122 22.81 -46.25 27.95
CA LYS A 122 22.59 -47.71 27.90
C LYS A 122 23.40 -48.39 26.79
N ILE A 123 23.53 -47.77 25.63
CA ILE A 123 24.35 -48.30 24.52
C ILE A 123 25.81 -48.35 24.95
N ASP A 124 26.33 -47.29 25.57
CA ASP A 124 27.71 -47.24 26.05
C ASP A 124 27.96 -48.31 27.12
N GLU A 125 27.01 -48.52 28.04
CA GLU A 125 27.08 -49.59 29.03
C GLU A 125 27.07 -50.98 28.39
N LEU A 126 26.18 -51.22 27.41
CA LEU A 126 26.11 -52.50 26.68
C LEU A 126 27.40 -52.76 25.88
N ILE A 127 27.98 -51.74 25.24
CA ILE A 127 29.26 -51.86 24.53
C ILE A 127 30.37 -52.24 25.52
N ALA A 128 30.43 -51.61 26.69
CA ALA A 128 31.41 -51.94 27.71
C ALA A 128 31.24 -53.39 28.21
N GLN A 129 30.00 -53.82 28.49
CA GLN A 129 29.69 -55.21 28.88
C GLN A 129 30.06 -56.20 27.78
N GLN A 130 29.76 -55.89 26.53
CA GLN A 130 30.10 -56.73 25.38
C GLN A 130 31.61 -56.89 25.23
N GLN A 131 32.40 -55.83 25.46
CA GLN A 131 33.87 -55.93 25.43
C GLN A 131 34.41 -56.84 26.55
N VAL A 132 33.85 -56.74 27.76
CA VAL A 132 34.23 -57.60 28.89
C VAL A 132 33.88 -59.07 28.60
N GLU A 133 32.67 -59.34 28.11
CA GLU A 133 32.24 -60.70 27.76
C GLU A 133 32.99 -61.25 26.56
N LEU A 134 33.31 -60.45 25.53
CA LEU A 134 34.18 -60.86 24.43
C LEU A 134 35.55 -61.27 24.93
N ALA A 135 36.18 -60.46 25.80
CA ALA A 135 37.47 -60.82 26.40
C ALA A 135 37.38 -62.11 27.23
N ARG A 136 36.26 -62.35 27.91
CA ARG A 136 36.03 -63.54 28.73
C ARG A 136 35.76 -64.81 27.90
N VAL A 137 34.87 -64.72 26.91
CA VAL A 137 34.39 -65.86 26.09
C VAL A 137 35.44 -66.29 25.07
N SER A 138 36.21 -65.34 24.54
CA SER A 138 37.20 -65.66 23.53
C SER A 138 38.45 -66.35 24.09
N GLY A 139 38.78 -66.17 25.37
CA GLY A 139 40.09 -66.58 25.89
C GLY A 139 41.27 -65.95 25.14
N LEU A 140 40.97 -64.95 24.30
CA LEU A 140 41.90 -64.25 23.43
C LEU A 140 42.47 -63.05 24.19
N THR A 141 43.72 -62.75 23.90
CA THR A 141 44.35 -61.53 24.36
C THR A 141 43.69 -60.30 23.71
N ARG A 142 43.76 -59.14 24.36
CA ARG A 142 43.19 -57.87 23.87
C ARG A 142 43.60 -57.56 22.42
N ASP A 143 44.82 -57.95 22.06
CA ASP A 143 45.39 -57.70 20.73
C ASP A 143 44.73 -58.56 19.65
N GLU A 144 44.37 -59.82 19.96
CA GLU A 144 43.70 -60.72 19.03
C GLU A 144 42.23 -60.31 18.78
N ALA A 145 41.53 -59.85 19.83
CA ALA A 145 40.19 -59.30 19.69
C ALA A 145 40.16 -57.99 18.88
N THR A 146 41.17 -57.13 19.08
CA THR A 146 41.35 -55.90 18.31
C THR A 146 41.66 -56.20 16.85
N ALA A 147 42.50 -57.20 16.56
CA ALA A 147 42.82 -57.62 15.21
C ALA A 147 41.58 -58.15 14.46
N MET A 148 40.74 -58.94 15.14
CA MET A 148 39.50 -59.46 14.55
C MET A 148 38.48 -58.36 14.24
N LEU A 149 38.31 -57.40 15.16
CA LEU A 149 37.43 -56.24 14.95
C LEU A 149 37.92 -55.34 13.81
N MET A 150 39.23 -55.10 13.73
CA MET A 150 39.81 -54.33 12.63
C MET A 150 39.62 -55.02 11.28
N ALA A 151 39.75 -56.35 11.24
CA ALA A 151 39.48 -57.13 10.04
C ALA A 151 38.01 -57.06 9.59
N SER A 152 37.05 -57.06 10.52
CA SER A 152 35.63 -56.92 10.17
C SER A 152 35.31 -55.53 9.64
N ILE A 153 35.84 -54.48 10.27
CA ILE A 153 35.69 -53.09 9.82
C ILE A 153 36.30 -52.91 8.44
N GLU A 154 37.48 -53.50 8.17
CA GLU A 154 38.12 -53.43 6.85
C GLU A 154 37.24 -54.03 5.74
N VAL A 155 36.57 -55.15 6.00
CA VAL A 155 35.63 -55.78 5.06
C VAL A 155 34.42 -54.88 4.81
N GLU A 156 33.83 -54.33 5.86
CA GLU A 156 32.67 -53.44 5.78
C GLU A 156 32.97 -52.15 5.01
N VAL A 157 34.12 -51.53 5.29
CA VAL A 157 34.60 -50.33 4.61
C VAL A 157 34.91 -50.61 3.14
N ARG A 158 35.51 -51.77 2.82
CA ARG A 158 35.70 -52.18 1.41
C ARG A 158 34.37 -52.34 0.68
N GLU A 159 33.36 -52.92 1.33
CA GLU A 159 32.06 -53.10 0.71
C GLU A 159 31.37 -51.75 0.46
N GLN A 160 31.40 -50.83 1.43
CA GLN A 160 30.89 -49.47 1.25
C GLN A 160 31.63 -48.71 0.16
N ALA A 161 32.96 -48.78 0.12
CA ALA A 161 33.77 -48.16 -0.92
C ALA A 161 33.40 -48.70 -2.31
N ASN A 162 33.22 -50.02 -2.45
CA ASN A 162 32.79 -50.63 -3.71
C ASN A 162 31.40 -50.17 -4.15
N ARG A 163 30.44 -50.03 -3.21
CA ARG A 163 29.11 -49.48 -3.52
C ARG A 163 29.20 -48.03 -3.99
N MET A 164 30.01 -47.21 -3.32
CA MET A 164 30.24 -45.81 -3.69
C MET A 164 30.88 -45.69 -5.08
N VAL A 165 31.88 -46.50 -5.40
CA VAL A 165 32.50 -46.54 -6.73
C VAL A 165 31.46 -46.85 -7.81
N ARG A 166 30.64 -47.90 -7.61
CA ARG A 166 29.58 -48.25 -8.57
C ARG A 166 28.55 -47.13 -8.76
N GLN A 167 28.20 -46.42 -7.69
CA GLN A 167 27.28 -45.29 -7.76
C GLN A 167 27.88 -44.13 -8.56
N ILE A 168 29.15 -43.78 -8.32
CA ILE A 168 29.87 -42.74 -9.06
C ILE A 168 29.98 -43.11 -10.54
N GLU A 169 30.31 -44.36 -10.86
CA GLU A 169 30.36 -44.84 -12.25
C GLU A 169 29.01 -44.73 -12.95
N SER A 170 27.91 -45.07 -12.27
CA SER A 170 26.56 -44.94 -12.82
C SER A 170 26.20 -43.48 -13.10
N GLN A 171 26.47 -42.58 -12.14
CA GLN A 171 26.22 -41.15 -12.31
C GLN A 171 27.05 -40.56 -13.46
N ALA A 172 28.33 -40.91 -13.54
CA ALA A 172 29.19 -40.45 -14.63
C ALA A 172 28.69 -40.91 -16.00
N LYS A 173 28.12 -42.12 -16.09
CA LYS A 173 27.53 -42.65 -17.32
C LYS A 173 26.25 -41.92 -17.72
N GLU A 174 25.36 -41.63 -16.76
CA GLU A 174 24.14 -40.83 -16.99
C GLU A 174 24.49 -39.41 -17.45
N GLU A 175 25.42 -38.74 -16.76
CA GLU A 175 25.86 -37.39 -17.14
C GLU A 175 26.51 -37.36 -18.53
N ALA A 176 27.25 -38.40 -18.89
CA ALA A 176 27.86 -38.55 -20.20
C ALA A 176 26.78 -38.70 -21.30
N ASP A 177 25.73 -39.50 -21.07
CA ASP A 177 24.61 -39.67 -22.01
C ASP A 177 23.86 -38.34 -22.21
N ASP A 178 23.55 -37.65 -21.12
CA ASP A 178 22.88 -36.34 -21.17
C ASP A 178 23.72 -35.29 -21.89
N ARG A 179 25.04 -35.30 -21.68
CA ARG A 179 25.96 -34.40 -22.40
C ARG A 179 26.05 -34.77 -23.87
N ALA A 180 26.13 -36.05 -24.21
CA ALA A 180 26.14 -36.51 -25.59
C ALA A 180 24.84 -36.12 -26.32
N ARG A 181 23.69 -36.33 -25.69
CA ARG A 181 22.38 -35.91 -26.22
C ARG A 181 22.33 -34.41 -26.48
N ARG A 182 22.80 -33.58 -25.53
CA ARG A 182 22.88 -32.13 -25.72
C ARG A 182 23.76 -31.74 -26.90
N ILE A 183 24.95 -32.34 -27.01
CA ILE A 183 25.86 -32.08 -28.13
C ILE A 183 25.20 -32.43 -29.46
N ILE A 184 24.53 -33.58 -29.55
CA ILE A 184 23.80 -34.00 -30.76
C ILE A 184 22.68 -33.01 -31.09
N VAL A 185 21.86 -32.61 -30.11
CA VAL A 185 20.79 -31.62 -30.31
C VAL A 185 21.36 -30.29 -30.82
N THR A 186 22.44 -29.80 -30.21
CA THR A 186 23.11 -28.56 -30.66
C THR A 186 23.68 -28.68 -32.07
N ALA A 187 24.25 -29.84 -32.42
CA ALA A 187 24.76 -30.09 -33.77
C ALA A 187 23.62 -30.09 -34.81
N ILE A 188 22.50 -30.74 -34.50
CA ILE A 188 21.29 -30.74 -35.34
C ILE A 188 20.75 -29.31 -35.49
N GLN A 189 20.64 -28.54 -34.40
CA GLN A 189 20.16 -27.15 -34.44
C GLN A 189 21.04 -26.26 -35.32
N ARG A 190 22.37 -26.43 -35.26
CA ARG A 190 23.31 -25.72 -36.14
C ARG A 190 23.10 -26.11 -37.61
N TRP A 191 23.05 -27.41 -37.91
CA TRP A 191 22.86 -27.89 -39.28
C TRP A 191 21.51 -27.48 -39.89
N ALA A 192 20.44 -27.44 -39.08
CA ALA A 192 19.13 -26.99 -39.53
C ALA A 192 19.14 -25.51 -39.98
N SER A 193 19.95 -24.66 -39.34
CA SER A 193 20.11 -23.25 -39.74
C SER A 193 20.85 -23.12 -41.09
N ASP A 194 21.86 -23.94 -41.31
CA ASP A 194 22.66 -23.92 -42.54
C ASP A 194 21.84 -24.45 -43.74
N GLN A 195 21.03 -25.50 -43.55
CA GLN A 195 20.21 -26.08 -44.62
C GLN A 195 19.12 -25.12 -45.14
N VAL A 196 18.50 -24.32 -44.25
CA VAL A 196 17.50 -23.30 -44.62
C VAL A 196 18.13 -22.17 -45.43
N SER A 197 19.40 -21.86 -45.16
CA SER A 197 20.16 -20.84 -45.88
C SER A 197 20.52 -21.31 -47.30
N GLU A 198 20.90 -22.57 -47.47
CA GLU A 198 21.22 -23.15 -48.78
C GLU A 198 19.99 -23.41 -49.67
N SER A 199 18.87 -23.88 -49.11
CA SER A 199 17.68 -24.21 -49.92
C SER A 199 16.94 -22.99 -50.47
N SER A 200 17.27 -21.79 -49.99
CA SER A 200 16.56 -20.54 -50.32
C SER A 200 17.22 -19.73 -51.44
N VAL A 201 18.38 -20.18 -51.97
CA VAL A 201 19.12 -19.48 -53.02
C VAL A 201 19.04 -20.26 -54.32
N SER A 202 18.20 -19.79 -55.25
CA SER A 202 18.17 -20.29 -56.63
C SER A 202 18.99 -19.36 -57.52
N VAL A 203 20.07 -19.88 -58.12
CA VAL A 203 20.88 -19.14 -59.09
C VAL A 203 20.28 -19.37 -60.48
N VAL A 204 19.80 -18.29 -61.12
CA VAL A 204 19.31 -18.33 -62.50
C VAL A 204 20.43 -17.87 -63.45
N PRO A 205 20.94 -18.75 -64.34
CA PRO A 205 21.98 -18.36 -65.29
C PRO A 205 21.40 -17.46 -66.38
N LEU A 206 22.04 -16.31 -66.63
CA LEU A 206 21.69 -15.43 -67.73
C LEU A 206 22.49 -15.81 -68.99
N PRO A 207 21.85 -16.00 -70.15
CA PRO A 207 22.52 -16.44 -71.37
C PRO A 207 23.39 -15.36 -72.05
N SER A 208 23.35 -14.09 -71.62
CA SER A 208 24.26 -13.04 -72.10
C SER A 208 24.43 -11.89 -71.10
N GLU A 209 25.62 -11.27 -71.08
CA GLU A 209 25.92 -10.11 -70.22
C GLU A 209 25.08 -8.86 -70.57
N ASP A 210 24.58 -8.75 -71.81
CA ASP A 210 23.65 -7.69 -72.21
C ASP A 210 22.31 -7.77 -71.44
N MET A 211 21.85 -8.99 -71.16
CA MET A 211 20.64 -9.24 -70.38
C MET A 211 20.83 -8.90 -68.90
N LYS A 212 22.04 -9.08 -68.37
CA LYS A 212 22.42 -8.68 -67.00
C LYS A 212 22.41 -7.16 -66.84
N GLY A 213 22.92 -6.42 -67.82
CA GLY A 213 22.88 -4.96 -67.85
C GLY A 213 21.45 -4.38 -67.89
N ARG A 214 20.49 -5.05 -68.55
CA ARG A 214 19.07 -4.68 -68.54
C ARG A 214 18.36 -4.92 -67.21
N ILE A 215 18.75 -5.96 -66.47
CA ILE A 215 18.11 -6.33 -65.20
C ILE A 215 18.62 -5.45 -64.05
N ILE A 216 19.91 -5.16 -64.04
CA ILE A 216 20.60 -4.35 -63.02
C ILE A 216 20.38 -2.84 -63.28
N GLY A 217 20.27 -2.41 -64.55
CA GLY A 217 20.08 -1.00 -64.88
C GLY A 217 21.34 -0.15 -64.61
N ARG A 218 21.30 1.14 -64.99
CA ARG A 218 22.50 2.00 -65.06
C ARG A 218 23.00 2.51 -63.69
N GLU A 219 22.34 2.12 -62.60
CA GLU A 219 22.72 2.48 -61.21
C GLU A 219 22.91 1.28 -60.27
N GLY A 220 22.75 0.04 -60.76
CA GLY A 220 22.93 -1.19 -59.96
C GLY A 220 21.64 -1.91 -59.62
#